data_AF-A0A7K9ND65-F1
#
_entry.id   AF-A0A7K9ND65-F1
#
_cell.length_a   1.000
_cell.length_b   1.000
_cell.length_c   1.000
_cell.angle_alpha   90.00
_cell.angle_beta   90.00
_cell.angle_gamma   90.00
#
_symmetry.space_group_name_H-M   'P 1'
#
loop_
_entity.id
_entity.type
_entity.pdbx_description
1 polymer ?
#
loop_
_entity_poly.entity_id
_entity_poly.type
_entity_poly.pdbx_seq_one_letter_code
_entity_poly.pdbx_strand_id
1 'polypeptide(L)'
;LLDTNQRFTAGLNTSGGVWSVFHAGVIGRGLKPAAGSGQRAAEELSRNTQTFLSLAAKAVAAALVEAVCPEAAGAELAWPPEELARATVERDLRILRRFR
;
A
#
# COMPACT_ATOMS: atom_id res chain seq x y z
N LEU A 1 18.70 17.37 -13.07
CA LEU A 1 20.03 16.94 -12.58
C LEU A 1 20.89 18.13 -12.18
N LEU A 2 21.07 19.14 -13.05
CA LEU A 2 21.88 20.32 -12.73
C LEU A 2 21.39 21.07 -11.47
N ASP A 3 20.10 21.42 -11.41
CA ASP A 3 19.47 22.11 -10.27
C ASP A 3 19.58 21.31 -8.95
N THR A 4 19.35 19.99 -9.01
CA THR A 4 19.52 19.10 -7.86
C THR A 4 20.96 19.11 -7.34
N ASN A 5 21.94 18.98 -8.24
CA ASN A 5 23.36 18.94 -7.85
C ASN A 5 23.81 20.29 -7.28
N GLN A 6 23.36 21.42 -7.83
CA GLN A 6 23.68 22.77 -7.32
C GLN A 6 23.26 22.95 -5.86
N ARG A 7 22.09 22.44 -5.46
CA ARG A 7 21.61 22.49 -4.07
C ARG A 7 22.50 21.70 -3.11
N PHE A 8 22.96 20.52 -3.52
CA PHE A 8 23.85 19.69 -2.69
C PHE A 8 25.28 20.23 -2.66
N THR A 9 25.75 20.89 -3.71
CA THR A 9 27.10 21.50 -3.76
C THR A 9 27.21 22.73 -2.85
N ALA A 10 26.16 23.56 -2.76
CA ALA A 10 26.16 24.76 -1.92
C ALA A 10 26.21 24.47 -0.40
N GLY A 11 25.82 23.27 0.03
CA GLY A 11 25.84 22.83 1.43
C GLY A 11 27.13 22.12 1.86
N LEU A 12 28.09 21.93 0.95
CA LEU A 12 29.39 21.32 1.27
C LEU A 12 30.32 22.41 1.82
N ASN A 13 30.62 22.34 3.12
CA ASN A 13 31.64 23.18 3.75
C ASN A 13 33.02 22.80 3.18
N THR A 14 33.45 23.50 2.12
CA THR A 14 34.74 23.26 1.42
C THR A 14 35.83 24.26 1.81
N SER A 15 35.74 24.89 2.98
CA SER A 15 36.81 25.73 3.52
C SER A 15 38.01 24.85 3.93
N GLY A 16 38.90 24.58 2.97
CA GLY A 16 40.11 23.78 3.16
C GLY A 16 39.90 22.30 2.79
N GLY A 17 40.03 22.00 1.50
CA GLY A 17 39.87 20.65 0.97
C GLY A 17 40.78 19.59 1.61
N VAL A 18 40.45 18.33 1.32
CA VAL A 18 41.15 17.06 1.66
C VAL A 18 40.42 16.12 2.65
N TRP A 19 39.11 16.29 2.91
CA TRP A 19 38.33 15.26 3.65
C TRP A 19 37.13 14.70 2.88
N SER A 20 36.93 13.38 3.04
CA SER A 20 35.75 12.66 2.56
C SER A 20 34.49 13.14 3.29
N VAL A 21 33.33 13.03 2.66
CA VAL A 21 32.02 13.32 3.27
C VAL A 21 31.80 12.47 4.55
N PHE A 22 31.07 13.02 5.52
CA PHE A 22 30.85 12.38 6.83
C PHE A 22 30.09 11.03 6.76
N HIS A 23 29.40 10.73 5.65
CA HIS A 23 28.61 9.51 5.47
C HIS A 23 29.04 8.72 4.21
N ALA A 24 28.91 7.39 4.28
CA ALA A 24 29.25 6.47 3.18
C ALA A 24 28.07 6.23 2.20
N GLY A 25 27.40 7.31 1.78
CA GLY A 25 26.23 7.25 0.88
C GLY A 25 24.87 7.35 1.59
N VAL A 26 23.79 7.04 0.87
CA VAL A 26 22.40 7.09 1.34
C VAL A 26 21.72 5.76 1.02
N ILE A 27 20.98 5.19 1.98
CA ILE A 27 20.12 4.04 1.74
C ILE A 27 18.78 4.55 1.19
N GLY A 28 18.43 4.14 -0.04
CA GLY A 28 17.16 4.51 -0.67
C GLY A 28 17.11 5.96 -1.18
N ARG A 29 15.96 6.62 -1.03
CA ARG A 29 15.68 7.96 -1.58
C ARG A 29 15.55 9.07 -0.53
N GLY A 30 15.85 8.79 0.74
CA GLY A 30 15.61 9.71 1.85
C GLY A 30 14.15 9.73 2.31
N LEU A 31 13.70 10.85 2.90
CA LEU A 31 12.36 11.00 3.45
C LEU A 31 11.27 10.72 2.40
N LYS A 32 10.35 9.81 2.71
CA LYS A 32 9.23 9.47 1.82
C LYS A 32 8.28 10.66 1.72
N PRO A 33 8.03 11.21 0.50
CA PRO A 33 7.02 12.25 0.32
C PRO A 33 5.66 11.74 0.78
N ALA A 34 4.88 12.58 1.47
CA ALA A 34 3.54 12.22 1.88
C ALA A 34 2.70 11.86 0.64
N ALA A 35 2.06 10.68 0.68
CA ALA A 35 1.13 10.29 -0.36
C ALA A 35 -0.07 11.26 -0.31
N GLY A 36 -0.40 11.88 -1.44
CA GLY A 36 -1.53 12.81 -1.53
C GLY A 36 -2.83 12.09 -1.14
N SER A 37 -3.52 12.64 -0.14
CA SER A 37 -4.83 12.15 0.28
C SER A 37 -5.90 12.62 -0.70
N GLY A 38 -6.23 11.77 -1.67
CA GLY A 38 -7.37 11.99 -2.55
C GLY A 38 -8.67 11.71 -1.80
N GLN A 39 -9.19 12.68 -1.04
CA GLN A 39 -10.54 12.59 -0.49
C GLN A 39 -11.57 12.92 -1.57
N ARG A 40 -12.29 11.90 -2.05
CA ARG A 40 -13.55 12.07 -2.77
C ARG A 40 -14.70 12.16 -1.74
N ALA A 41 -15.74 12.93 -2.03
CA ALA A 41 -16.86 13.17 -1.11
C ALA A 41 -17.51 11.85 -0.65
N ALA A 42 -17.55 11.62 0.67
CA ALA A 42 -17.98 10.35 1.27
C ALA A 42 -19.45 9.99 0.97
N GLU A 43 -20.31 10.99 0.80
CA GLU A 43 -21.74 10.80 0.50
C GLU A 43 -21.98 10.25 -0.91
N GLU A 44 -21.24 10.76 -1.91
CA GLU A 44 -21.30 10.23 -3.28
C GLU A 44 -20.79 8.79 -3.33
N LEU A 45 -19.72 8.49 -2.59
CA LEU A 45 -19.17 7.13 -2.49
C LEU A 45 -20.18 6.17 -1.87
N SER A 46 -20.84 6.58 -0.78
CA SER A 46 -21.86 5.79 -0.10
C SER A 46 -23.04 5.48 -1.01
N ARG A 47 -23.60 6.50 -1.70
CA ARG A 47 -24.70 6.33 -2.64
C ARG A 47 -24.34 5.41 -3.81
N ASN A 48 -23.16 5.60 -4.40
CA ASN A 48 -22.70 4.76 -5.52
C ASN A 48 -22.49 3.31 -5.09
N THR A 49 -21.97 3.10 -3.88
CA THR A 49 -21.80 1.76 -3.30
C THR A 49 -23.15 1.07 -3.11
N GLN A 50 -24.15 1.78 -2.55
CA GLN A 50 -25.50 1.27 -2.36
C GLN A 50 -26.16 0.84 -3.68
N THR A 51 -26.11 1.70 -4.70
CA THR A 51 -26.69 1.42 -6.03
C THR A 51 -25.99 0.26 -6.75
N PHE A 52 -24.67 0.16 -6.59
CA PHE A 52 -23.89 -0.92 -7.19
C PHE A 52 -24.18 -2.28 -6.53
N LEU A 53 -24.24 -2.32 -5.20
CA LEU A 53 -24.50 -3.55 -4.45
C LEU A 53 -25.94 -4.06 -4.64
N SER A 54 -26.93 -3.18 -4.78
CA SER A 54 -28.33 -3.62 -4.95
C SER A 54 -28.58 -4.37 -6.27
N LEU A 55 -27.79 -4.10 -7.31
CA LEU A 55 -27.98 -4.70 -8.64
C LEU A 55 -27.11 -5.95 -8.87
N ALA A 56 -25.97 -6.07 -8.15
CA ALA A 56 -24.94 -7.04 -8.52
C ALA A 56 -24.21 -7.70 -7.33
N ALA A 57 -24.73 -7.63 -6.10
CA ALA A 57 -24.06 -8.07 -4.87
C ALA A 57 -23.25 -9.38 -5.00
N LYS A 58 -23.82 -10.42 -5.65
CA LYS A 58 -23.13 -11.71 -5.82
C LYS A 58 -21.91 -11.62 -6.75
N ALA A 59 -22.04 -10.95 -7.89
CA ALA A 59 -20.93 -10.75 -8.82
C ALA A 59 -19.83 -9.86 -8.19
N VAL A 60 -20.26 -8.86 -7.42
CA VAL A 60 -19.35 -7.98 -6.67
C VAL A 60 -18.60 -8.74 -5.61
N ALA A 61 -19.28 -9.60 -4.84
CA ALA A 61 -18.63 -10.44 -3.83
C ALA A 61 -17.59 -11.37 -4.47
N ALA A 62 -17.91 -12.01 -5.59
CA ALA A 62 -16.96 -12.87 -6.31
C ALA A 62 -15.73 -12.09 -6.80
N ALA A 63 -15.94 -10.95 -7.47
CA ALA A 63 -14.86 -10.10 -7.95
C ALA A 63 -14.00 -9.53 -6.81
N LEU A 64 -14.61 -9.20 -5.67
CA LEU A 64 -13.89 -8.73 -4.49
C LEU A 64 -12.99 -9.83 -3.91
N VAL A 65 -13.46 -11.07 -3.83
CA VAL A 65 -12.65 -12.21 -3.38
C VAL A 65 -11.47 -12.41 -4.33
N GLU A 66 -11.69 -12.40 -5.65
CA GLU A 66 -10.60 -12.51 -6.63
C GLU A 66 -9.56 -11.39 -6.50
N ALA A 67 -9.98 -10.16 -6.24
CA ALA A 67 -9.07 -9.02 -6.09
C ALA A 67 -8.27 -9.02 -4.78
N VAL A 68 -8.86 -9.54 -3.70
CA VAL A 68 -8.26 -9.51 -2.36
C VAL A 68 -7.46 -10.79 -2.05
N CYS A 69 -7.99 -11.94 -2.43
CA CYS A 69 -7.50 -13.27 -2.08
C CYS A 69 -7.85 -14.27 -3.20
N PRO A 70 -7.16 -14.21 -4.36
CA PRO A 70 -7.48 -15.05 -5.52
C PRO A 70 -7.38 -16.55 -5.23
N GLU A 71 -6.52 -16.96 -4.29
CA GLU A 71 -6.40 -18.35 -3.83
C GLU A 71 -7.65 -18.88 -3.13
N ALA A 72 -8.57 -18.00 -2.70
CA ALA A 72 -9.85 -18.38 -2.11
C ALA A 72 -11.02 -18.32 -3.12
N ALA A 73 -10.76 -17.90 -4.37
CA ALA A 73 -11.80 -17.85 -5.40
C ALA A 73 -12.28 -19.28 -5.72
N GLY A 74 -13.57 -19.55 -5.48
CA GLY A 74 -14.13 -20.90 -5.65
C GLY A 74 -13.79 -21.89 -4.54
N ALA A 75 -13.26 -21.42 -3.41
CA ALA A 75 -13.08 -22.24 -2.21
C ALA A 75 -14.42 -22.75 -1.66
N GLU A 76 -14.36 -23.84 -0.90
CA GLU A 76 -15.52 -24.40 -0.21
C GLU A 76 -16.13 -23.37 0.77
N LEU A 77 -17.47 -23.28 0.82
CA LEU A 77 -18.16 -22.38 1.75
C LEU A 77 -18.13 -22.88 3.20
N ALA A 78 -17.82 -24.17 3.41
CA ALA A 78 -17.71 -24.73 4.74
C ALA A 78 -16.52 -24.12 5.47
N TRP A 79 -16.77 -23.59 6.67
CA TRP A 79 -15.70 -23.09 7.52
C TRP A 79 -14.81 -24.25 7.98
N PRO A 80 -13.48 -24.15 7.81
CA PRO A 80 -12.58 -25.19 8.26
C PRO A 80 -12.46 -25.24 9.79
N PRO A 81 -11.91 -26.33 10.35
CA PRO A 81 -11.53 -26.39 11.76
C PRO A 81 -10.54 -25.29 12.16
N GLU A 82 -10.55 -24.91 13.44
CA GLU A 82 -9.75 -23.82 13.98
C GLU A 82 -8.24 -24.02 13.78
N GLU A 83 -7.77 -25.27 13.81
CA GLU A 83 -6.36 -25.62 13.62
C GLU A 83 -5.83 -25.17 12.25
N LEU A 84 -6.69 -25.13 11.23
CA LEU A 84 -6.29 -24.73 9.88
C LEU A 84 -5.97 -23.24 9.79
N ALA A 85 -6.55 -22.40 10.65
CA ALA A 85 -6.25 -20.97 10.67
C ALA A 85 -4.76 -20.69 10.92
N ARG A 86 -4.08 -21.57 11.68
CA ARG A 86 -2.62 -21.46 11.93
C ARG A 86 -1.79 -21.67 10.67
N ALA A 87 -2.29 -22.43 9.69
CA ALA A 87 -1.60 -22.67 8.43
C ALA A 87 -1.78 -21.51 7.43
N THR A 88 -2.75 -20.61 7.65
CA THR A 88 -3.09 -19.54 6.71
C THR A 88 -2.81 -18.12 7.22
N VAL A 89 -2.14 -17.98 8.38
CA VAL A 89 -1.91 -16.69 9.05
C VAL A 89 -1.40 -15.58 8.12
N GLU A 90 -0.41 -15.87 7.26
CA GLU A 90 0.16 -14.87 6.35
C GLU A 90 -0.88 -14.33 5.36
N ARG A 91 -1.75 -15.19 4.84
CA ARG A 91 -2.86 -14.78 3.96
C ARG A 91 -3.84 -13.90 4.73
N ASP A 92 -4.21 -14.32 5.93
CA ASP A 92 -5.21 -13.61 6.73
C ASP A 92 -4.70 -12.22 7.17
N LEU A 93 -3.40 -12.09 7.46
CA LEU A 93 -2.74 -10.80 7.70
C LEU A 93 -2.68 -9.90 6.46
N ARG A 94 -2.47 -10.47 5.26
CA ARG A 94 -2.52 -9.71 4.00
C ARG A 94 -3.92 -9.18 3.70
N ILE A 95 -4.94 -10.00 3.94
CA ILE A 95 -6.35 -9.60 3.84
C ILE A 95 -6.61 -8.44 4.80
N LEU A 96 -6.22 -8.58 6.08
CA LEU A 96 -6.40 -7.52 7.08
C LEU A 96 -5.75 -6.20 6.67
N ARG A 97 -4.53 -6.23 6.11
CA ARG A 97 -3.82 -5.02 5.63
C ARG A 97 -4.50 -4.33 4.44
N ARG A 98 -5.34 -5.01 3.67
CA ARG A 98 -6.11 -4.40 2.57
C ARG A 98 -7.34 -3.65 3.05
N PHE A 99 -7.85 -3.99 4.24
CA PHE A 99 -9.06 -3.41 4.83
C PHE A 99 -8.81 -2.46 6.00
N ARG A 100 -7.55 -2.27 6.40
CA ARG A 100 -7.10 -1.26 7.37
C ARG A 100 -6.44 -0.10 6.63
#